data_AF-A0A3P7LHT2-F1
#
_entry.id   AF-A0A3P7LHT2-F1
#
_cell.length_a   1.000
_cell.length_b   1.000
_cell.length_c   1.000
_cell.angle_alpha   90.00
_cell.angle_beta   90.00
_cell.angle_gamma   90.00
#
_symmetry.space_group_name_H-M   'P 1'
#
loop_
_entity.id
_entity.type
_entity.pdbx_description
1 polymer ?
#
loop_
_entity_poly.entity_id
_entity_poly.type
_entity_poly.pdbx_seq_one_letter_code
_entity_poly.pdbx_strand_id
1 'polypeptide(L)'
;MKTVEIAPARFYGLPKVHKEYIPLRLIVSFCGTSTHGLAKWMCSRFQFLVKTVTFTKQFLELIKHLNLDELMVSFEVVSLFASIPQQPAIYVVRHLLTERYGERDKPPKSENLPKLL
;
A
#
# COMPACT_ATOMS: atom_id res chain seq x y z
N MET A 1 -16.87 25.87 -14.97
CA MET A 1 -16.23 25.10 -13.88
C MET A 1 -16.92 23.75 -13.83
N LYS A 2 -16.27 22.63 -14.22
CA LYS A 2 -16.90 21.31 -14.11
C LYS A 2 -16.91 20.93 -12.62
N THR A 3 -18.10 20.81 -12.03
CA THR A 3 -18.28 20.27 -10.68
C THR A 3 -17.86 18.81 -10.71
N VAL A 4 -16.76 18.48 -10.03
CA VAL A 4 -16.39 17.08 -9.78
C VAL A 4 -17.37 16.56 -8.74
N GLU A 5 -18.15 15.53 -9.09
CA GLU A 5 -19.00 14.84 -8.11
C GLU A 5 -18.10 14.19 -7.05
N ILE A 6 -18.16 14.71 -5.83
CA ILE A 6 -17.44 14.16 -4.68
C ILE A 6 -18.35 13.11 -4.04
N ALA A 7 -17.90 11.85 -4.06
CA ALA A 7 -18.58 10.76 -3.39
C ALA A 7 -18.03 10.57 -1.95
N PRO A 8 -18.85 10.17 -0.98
CA PRO A 8 -18.37 9.76 0.33
C PRO A 8 -17.57 8.44 0.23
N ALA A 9 -16.70 8.20 1.21
CA ALA A 9 -16.00 6.93 1.32
C ALA A 9 -17.00 5.78 1.53
N ARG A 10 -16.76 4.64 0.87
CA ARG A 10 -17.65 3.47 0.93
C ARG A 10 -17.02 2.38 1.77
N PHE A 11 -17.74 1.88 2.77
CA PHE A 11 -17.31 0.75 3.59
C PHE A 11 -18.13 -0.50 3.23
N TYR A 12 -17.46 -1.57 2.83
CA TYR A 12 -18.11 -2.84 2.46
C TYR A 12 -17.20 -4.03 2.74
N GLY A 13 -17.80 -5.23 2.80
CA GLY A 13 -17.08 -6.48 2.98
C GLY A 13 -17.07 -7.32 1.70
N LEU A 14 -15.92 -7.91 1.36
CA LEU A 14 -15.84 -8.96 0.33
C LEU A 14 -15.61 -10.34 0.98
N PRO A 15 -16.27 -11.42 0.52
CA PRO A 15 -16.12 -12.73 1.12
C PRO A 15 -14.70 -13.29 0.92
N LYS A 16 -14.08 -13.80 1.99
CA LYS A 16 -12.83 -14.57 1.92
C LYS A 16 -13.16 -16.05 1.66
N VAL A 17 -13.46 -16.39 0.41
CA VAL A 17 -13.91 -17.73 -0.02
C VAL A 17 -12.94 -18.88 0.28
N HIS A 18 -11.68 -18.58 0.62
CA HIS A 18 -10.65 -19.56 0.95
C HIS A 18 -10.50 -19.83 2.47
N LYS A 19 -11.34 -19.24 3.33
CA LYS A 19 -11.32 -19.47 4.78
C LYS A 19 -12.63 -20.12 5.24
N GLU A 20 -12.55 -20.94 6.29
CA GLU A 20 -13.73 -21.51 6.96
C GLU A 20 -14.68 -20.40 7.42
N TYR A 21 -16.00 -20.68 7.36
CA TYR A 21 -17.08 -19.75 7.67
C TYR A 21 -17.15 -18.48 6.80
N ILE A 22 -16.30 -18.38 5.76
CA ILE A 22 -16.29 -17.33 4.74
C ILE A 22 -16.37 -15.90 5.35
N PRO A 23 -15.44 -15.52 6.24
CA PRO A 23 -15.44 -14.20 6.86
C PRO A 23 -15.30 -13.10 5.81
N LEU A 24 -15.82 -11.90 6.11
CA LEU A 24 -15.66 -10.73 5.24
C LEU A 24 -14.26 -10.10 5.39
N ARG A 25 -13.67 -9.72 4.26
CA ARG A 25 -12.57 -8.75 4.17
C ARG A 25 -13.19 -7.37 4.09
N LEU A 26 -13.09 -6.62 5.19
CA LEU A 26 -13.51 -5.22 5.22
C LEU A 26 -12.65 -4.37 4.28
N ILE A 27 -13.29 -3.49 3.52
CA ILE A 27 -12.68 -2.56 2.57
C ILE A 27 -13.29 -1.19 2.80
N VAL A 28 -12.43 -0.17 2.88
CA VAL A 28 -12.81 1.24 2.79
C VAL A 28 -12.35 1.76 1.44
N SER A 29 -13.28 2.05 0.54
CA SER A 29 -12.99 2.65 -0.76
C SER A 29 -13.07 4.16 -0.67
N PHE A 30 -11.94 4.82 -0.98
CA PHE A 30 -11.83 6.27 -1.10
C PHE A 30 -11.97 6.75 -2.56
N CYS A 31 -12.37 5.87 -3.48
CA CYS A 31 -12.55 6.24 -4.89
C CYS A 31 -13.64 7.31 -5.03
N GLY A 32 -13.32 8.41 -5.71
CA GLY A 32 -14.24 9.54 -5.90
C GLY A 32 -14.40 10.45 -4.67
N THR A 33 -13.68 10.20 -3.58
CA THR A 33 -13.59 11.14 -2.46
C THR A 33 -12.67 12.32 -2.81
N SER A 34 -12.78 13.42 -2.07
CA SER A 34 -11.89 14.58 -2.21
C SER A 34 -10.41 14.21 -2.01
N THR A 35 -10.10 13.23 -1.16
CA THR A 35 -8.71 12.80 -0.93
C THR A 35 -8.14 11.88 -2.02
N HIS A 36 -8.96 11.42 -2.97
CA HIS A 36 -8.55 10.43 -3.95
C HIS A 36 -7.43 10.93 -4.87
N GLY A 37 -7.50 12.19 -5.33
CA GLY A 37 -6.48 12.79 -6.19
C GLY A 37 -5.12 12.91 -5.48
N LEU A 38 -5.14 13.39 -4.24
CA LEU A 38 -3.96 13.50 -3.38
C LEU A 38 -3.33 12.13 -3.11
N ALA A 39 -4.13 11.13 -2.77
CA ALA A 39 -3.63 9.77 -2.54
C ALA A 39 -2.96 9.18 -3.79
N LYS A 40 -3.55 9.38 -4.97
CA LYS A 40 -2.97 8.94 -6.25
C LYS A 40 -1.65 9.66 -6.56
N TRP A 41 -1.60 10.96 -6.31
CA TRP A 41 -0.39 11.75 -6.47
C TRP A 41 0.73 11.27 -5.52
N MET A 42 0.43 11.05 -4.24
CA MET A 42 1.40 10.53 -3.26
C MET A 42 1.93 9.15 -3.65
N CYS A 43 1.05 8.25 -4.12
CA CYS A 43 1.44 6.91 -4.57
C CYS A 43 2.42 6.96 -5.75
N SER A 44 2.12 7.78 -6.77
CA SER A 44 3.03 8.03 -7.89
C SER A 44 4.35 8.63 -7.40
N ARG A 45 4.26 9.59 -6.46
CA ARG A 45 5.43 10.30 -5.96
C ARG A 45 6.37 9.41 -5.17
N PHE A 46 5.87 8.53 -4.32
CA PHE A 46 6.68 7.71 -3.44
C PHE A 46 6.97 6.32 -4.01
N GLN A 47 6.67 6.08 -5.29
CA GLN A 47 6.93 4.80 -5.93
C GLN A 47 8.39 4.37 -5.84
N PHE A 48 9.34 5.33 -5.87
CA PHE A 48 10.78 5.05 -5.73
C PHE A 48 11.18 4.54 -4.33
N LEU A 49 10.37 4.75 -3.30
CA LEU A 49 10.60 4.21 -1.96
C LEU A 49 10.21 2.73 -1.86
N VAL A 50 9.27 2.30 -2.70
CA VAL A 50 8.73 0.96 -2.69
C VAL A 50 9.64 0.05 -3.52
N LYS A 51 10.34 -0.87 -2.86
CA LYS A 51 10.94 -2.02 -3.55
C LYS A 51 9.82 -3.02 -3.84
N THR A 52 9.39 -3.12 -5.10
CA THR A 52 8.45 -4.17 -5.49
C THR A 52 9.13 -5.52 -5.30
N VAL A 53 8.66 -6.28 -4.33
CA VAL A 53 9.09 -7.64 -4.05
C VAL A 53 8.49 -8.54 -5.13
N THR A 54 9.18 -8.73 -6.26
CA THR A 54 8.85 -9.75 -7.26
C THR A 54 9.40 -11.12 -6.84
N PHE A 55 9.13 -11.53 -5.60
CA PHE A 55 9.84 -12.66 -5.00
C PHE A 55 9.28 -14.02 -5.38
N THR A 56 8.06 -14.16 -5.92
CA THR A 56 7.45 -15.50 -6.03
C THR A 56 8.24 -16.46 -6.92
N LYS A 57 8.73 -16.00 -8.08
CA LYS A 57 9.54 -16.84 -8.98
C LYS A 57 10.96 -17.06 -8.45
N GLN A 58 11.60 -16.01 -7.94
CA GLN A 58 12.96 -16.08 -7.38
C GLN A 58 13.01 -16.96 -6.12
N PHE A 59 11.98 -16.88 -5.27
CA PHE A 59 11.81 -17.72 -4.09
C PHE A 59 11.68 -19.18 -4.47
N LEU A 60 10.87 -19.52 -5.48
CA LEU A 60 10.76 -20.89 -5.97
C LEU A 60 12.09 -21.44 -6.49
N GLU A 61 12.84 -20.65 -7.26
CA GLU A 61 14.18 -21.04 -7.72
C GLU A 61 15.15 -21.24 -6.55
N LEU A 62 15.10 -20.38 -5.52
CA LEU A 62 15.92 -20.51 -4.31
C LEU A 62 15.62 -21.80 -3.54
N ILE A 63 14.34 -22.16 -3.36
CA ILE A 63 13.98 -23.32 -2.55
C ILE A 63 14.06 -24.65 -3.30
N LYS A 64 14.00 -24.66 -4.64
CA LYS A 64 14.12 -25.89 -5.46
C LYS A 64 15.43 -26.65 -5.24
N HIS A 65 16.49 -25.94 -4.88
CA HIS A 65 17.82 -26.50 -4.68
C HIS A 65 18.16 -26.77 -3.21
N LEU A 66 17.23 -26.43 -2.29
CA LEU A 66 17.41 -26.75 -0.87
C LEU A 66 17.05 -28.21 -0.64
N ASN A 67 18.05 -29.02 -0.33
CA ASN A 67 17.82 -30.39 0.16
C ASN A 67 17.60 -30.30 1.68
N LEU A 68 16.34 -30.19 2.08
CA LEU A 68 15.97 -30.01 3.49
C LEU A 68 15.57 -31.36 4.08
N ASP A 69 16.46 -31.94 4.90
CA ASP A 69 16.10 -32.95 5.91
C ASP A 69 15.48 -32.28 7.16
N GLU A 70 15.02 -31.04 7.04
CA GLU A 70 14.57 -30.16 8.12
C GLU A 70 13.08 -29.76 7.98
N LEU A 71 12.47 -29.36 9.09
CA LEU A 71 11.08 -28.93 9.16
C LEU A 71 10.87 -27.55 8.52
N MET A 72 9.96 -27.46 7.55
CA MET A 72 9.50 -26.18 7.01
C MET A 72 8.30 -25.64 7.79
N VAL A 73 8.39 -24.39 8.24
CA VAL A 73 7.30 -23.70 8.95
C VAL A 73 6.88 -22.46 8.16
N SER A 74 5.58 -22.30 7.92
CA SER A 74 5.01 -21.12 7.28
C SER A 74 4.26 -20.26 8.30
N PHE A 75 4.38 -18.94 8.14
CA PHE A 75 3.73 -17.95 9.00
C PHE A 75 2.77 -17.10 8.17
N GLU A 76 1.55 -16.90 8.66
CA GLU A 76 0.57 -15.97 8.08
C GLU A 76 0.47 -14.73 8.97
N VAL A 77 0.59 -13.54 8.37
CA VAL A 77 0.28 -12.28 9.06
C VAL A 77 -1.23 -12.04 9.04
N VAL A 78 -1.83 -11.93 10.22
CA VAL A 78 -3.25 -11.60 10.37
C VAL A 78 -3.45 -10.08 10.30
N SER A 79 -4.47 -9.64 9.57
CA SER A 79 -4.91 -8.24 9.54
C SER A 79 -3.84 -7.20 9.16
N LEU A 80 -2.89 -7.57 8.28
CA LEU A 80 -1.73 -6.76 7.89
C LEU A 80 -2.00 -5.24 7.79
N PHE A 81 -3.02 -4.81 7.04
CA PHE A 81 -3.32 -3.39 6.84
C PHE A 81 -3.83 -2.67 8.09
N ALA A 82 -4.68 -3.32 8.89
CA ALA A 82 -5.24 -2.71 10.09
C ALA A 82 -4.25 -2.71 11.27
N SER A 83 -3.23 -3.58 11.20
CA SER A 83 -2.23 -3.76 12.25
C SER A 83 -0.95 -2.93 12.03
N ILE A 84 -0.90 -2.06 11.02
CA ILE A 84 0.28 -1.19 10.79
C ILE A 84 0.34 -0.11 11.87
N PRO A 85 1.38 -0.07 12.72
CA PRO A 85 1.51 0.96 13.74
C PRO A 85 1.87 2.30 13.08
N GLN A 86 1.06 3.33 13.34
CA GLN A 86 1.16 4.61 12.63
C GLN A 86 2.48 5.34 12.89
N GLN A 87 2.92 5.45 14.15
CA GLN A 87 4.12 6.21 14.50
C GLN A 87 5.40 5.58 13.91
N PRO A 88 5.65 4.26 14.05
CA PRO A 88 6.77 3.62 13.38
C PRO A 88 6.71 3.74 11.85
N ALA A 89 5.53 3.61 11.24
CA ALA A 89 5.37 3.74 9.79
C ALA A 89 5.75 5.15 9.31
N ILE A 90 5.29 6.20 10.01
CA ILE A 90 5.65 7.59 9.71
C ILE A 90 7.15 7.81 9.86
N TYR A 91 7.76 7.28 10.93
CA TYR A 91 9.21 7.37 11.16
C TYR A 91 10.00 6.72 10.01
N VAL A 92 9.63 5.50 9.60
CA VAL A 92 10.28 4.79 8.49
C VAL A 92 10.16 5.57 7.18
N VAL A 93 8.96 6.07 6.85
CA VAL A 93 8.75 6.87 5.64
C VAL A 93 9.60 8.14 5.67
N ARG A 94 9.66 8.84 6.81
CA ARG A 94 10.50 10.04 6.97
C ARG A 94 11.97 9.73 6.78
N HIS A 95 12.48 8.65 7.39
CA HIS A 95 13.86 8.22 7.24
C HIS A 95 14.20 7.91 5.78
N LEU A 96 13.35 7.10 5.11
CA LEU A 96 13.54 6.72 3.71
C LEU A 96 13.50 7.93 2.77
N LEU A 97 12.66 8.93 3.06
CA LEU A 97 12.65 10.19 2.34
C LEU A 97 13.97 10.94 2.56
N THR A 98 14.43 11.12 3.80
CA THR A 98 15.70 11.81 4.06
C THR A 98 16.89 11.14 3.35
N GLU A 99 16.93 9.81 3.30
CA GLU A 99 18.03 9.08 2.66
C GLU A 99 17.98 9.07 1.13
N ARG A 100 16.78 9.01 0.53
CA ARG A 100 16.64 8.71 -0.91
C ARG A 100 16.05 9.83 -1.75
N TYR A 101 15.61 10.92 -1.12
CA TYR A 101 14.99 12.03 -1.83
C TYR A 101 16.05 12.91 -2.50
N GLY A 102 15.99 13.03 -3.84
CA GLY A 102 16.88 13.88 -4.63
C GLY A 102 16.21 15.17 -5.10
N GLU A 103 17.00 16.17 -5.52
CA GLU A 103 16.52 17.49 -5.99
C GLU A 103 15.59 17.48 -7.22
N ARG A 104 15.54 16.37 -7.96
CA ARG A 104 14.62 16.20 -9.11
C ARG A 104 13.15 16.14 -8.69
N ASP A 105 12.92 15.96 -7.40
CA ASP A 105 11.62 15.80 -6.81
C ASP A 105 11.18 17.13 -6.15
N LYS A 106 10.70 18.09 -6.94
CA LYS A 106 10.05 19.29 -6.37
C LYS A 106 8.62 18.99 -5.90
N PRO A 107 8.22 19.44 -4.69
CA PRO A 107 6.84 19.30 -4.23
C PRO A 107 5.87 20.00 -5.20
N PRO A 108 4.58 19.62 -5.21
CA PRO A 108 3.60 20.26 -6.06
C PRO A 108 3.52 21.73 -5.65
N LYS A 109 3.62 22.62 -6.64
CA LYS A 109 3.41 24.05 -6.40
C LYS A 109 2.02 24.24 -5.79
N SER A 110 1.89 25.22 -4.89
CA SER A 110 0.64 25.51 -4.17
C SER A 110 -0.56 25.68 -5.12
N GLU A 111 -0.35 26.27 -6.29
CA GLU A 111 -1.33 26.44 -7.38
C GLU A 111 -1.93 25.13 -7.92
N ASN A 112 -1.26 23.97 -7.71
CA ASN A 112 -1.72 22.67 -8.16
C ASN A 112 -2.37 21.84 -7.05
N LEU A 113 -2.25 22.25 -5.77
CA LEU A 113 -2.89 21.55 -4.65
C LEU A 113 -4.42 21.48 -4.78
N PRO A 114 -5.14 22.54 -5.21
CA PRO A 114 -6.58 22.47 -5.40
C PRO A 114 -7.03 21.49 -6.50
N LYS A 115 -6.11 21.06 -7.38
CA LYS A 115 -6.42 20.07 -8.43
C LYS A 115 -6.28 18.63 -7.93
N LEU A 116 -5.71 18.44 -6.73
CA LEU A 116 -5.52 17.14 -6.09
C LEU A 116 -6.63 16.81 -5.07
N LEU A 117 -7.44 17.81 -4.71
CA LEU A 117 -8.57 17.72 -3.77
C LEU A 117 -9.90 17.74 -4.54
#